data_AF-A0A2R8BU12-F1
#
_entry.id   AF-A0A2R8BU12-F1
#
_cell.length_a   1.000
_cell.length_b   1.000
_cell.length_c   1.000
_cell.angle_alpha   90.00
_cell.angle_beta   90.00
_cell.angle_gamma   90.00
#
_symmetry.space_group_name_H-M   'P 1'
#
loop_
_entity.id
_entity.type
_entity.pdbx_description
1 polymer ?
#
loop_
_entity_poly.entity_id
_entity_poly.type
_entity_poly.pdbx_seq_one_letter_code
_entity_poly.pdbx_strand_id
1 'polypeptide(L)' 'MPKRFKLTRRFPVAMTEDGYRRLKRFATEAGLDEGEALSFLFEHFDSVTHSENLTARLRLFNSELESRKR' A
#
# COMPACT_ATOMS: atom_id res chain seq x y z
N MET A 1 -12.96 -7.03 -23.44
CA MET A 1 -11.74 -7.73 -22.99
C MET A 1 -11.27 -7.05 -21.72
N PRO A 2 -10.90 -7.79 -20.65
CA PRO A 2 -10.36 -7.17 -19.45
C PRO A 2 -9.10 -6.38 -19.80
N LYS A 3 -8.90 -5.24 -19.12
CA LYS A 3 -7.71 -4.41 -19.28
C LYS A 3 -6.49 -5.27 -18.96
N ARG A 4 -5.46 -5.23 -19.81
CA ARG A 4 -4.23 -6.00 -19.59
C ARG A 4 -3.50 -5.46 -18.37
N PHE A 5 -3.31 -6.31 -17.38
CA PHE A 5 -2.48 -5.99 -16.23
C PHE A 5 -1.01 -6.03 -16.64
N LYS A 6 -0.34 -4.87 -16.61
CA LYS A 6 1.07 -4.73 -17.00
C LYS A 6 1.76 -3.75 -16.07
N LEU A 7 2.75 -4.23 -15.35
CA LEU A 7 3.64 -3.40 -14.54
C LEU A 7 4.54 -2.57 -15.47
N THR A 8 4.31 -1.26 -15.54
CA THR A 8 5.03 -0.35 -16.45
C THR A 8 5.94 0.64 -15.74
N ARG A 9 5.87 0.73 -14.40
CA ARG A 9 6.66 1.65 -13.59
C ARG A 9 7.47 0.87 -12.58
N ARG A 10 8.77 1.16 -12.53
CA ARG A 10 9.68 0.73 -11.46
C ARG A 10 10.11 1.99 -10.73
N PHE A 11 9.93 2.03 -9.42
CA PHE A 11 10.34 3.16 -8.59
C PHE A 11 11.05 2.65 -7.35
N PRO A 12 12.19 3.25 -6.95
CA PRO A 12 12.85 2.89 -5.70
C PRO A 12 12.01 3.40 -4.53
N VAL A 13 11.70 2.54 -3.57
CA VAL A 13 10.90 2.88 -2.39
C VAL A 13 11.56 2.33 -1.12
N ALA A 14 11.51 3.12 -0.05
CA ALA A 14 11.89 2.67 1.29
C ALA A 14 10.63 2.37 2.10
N MET A 15 10.68 1.31 2.90
CA MET A 15 9.59 0.91 3.81
C MET A 15 10.18 0.59 5.18
N THR A 16 9.41 0.83 6.24
CA THR A 16 9.72 0.25 7.57
C THR A 16 9.67 -1.27 7.48
N GLU A 17 10.43 -1.97 8.31
CA GLU A 17 10.45 -3.43 8.36
C GLU A 17 9.04 -4.04 8.55
N ASP A 18 8.24 -3.48 9.46
CA ASP A 18 6.87 -3.97 9.70
C ASP A 18 5.97 -3.81 8.47
N GLY A 19 6.08 -2.67 7.79
CA GLY A 19 5.39 -2.40 6.53
C GLY A 19 5.79 -3.40 5.45
N TYR A 20 7.08 -3.68 5.30
CA TYR A 20 7.59 -4.63 4.32
C TYR A 20 7.13 -6.07 4.62
N ARG A 21 7.20 -6.52 5.88
CA ARG A 21 6.69 -7.85 6.30
C ARG A 21 5.21 -8.00 6.00
N ARG A 22 4.41 -6.96 6.24
CA ARG A 22 2.98 -6.98 5.94
C ARG A 22 2.71 -7.06 4.44
N LEU A 23 3.44 -6.30 3.62
CA LEU A 23 3.38 -6.39 2.16
C LEU A 23 3.72 -7.81 1.68
N LYS A 24 4.84 -8.37 2.13
CA LYS A 24 5.26 -9.74 1.78
C LYS A 24 4.20 -10.78 2.14
N ARG A 25 3.63 -10.69 3.35
CA ARG A 25 2.60 -11.63 3.78
C ARG A 25 1.35 -11.53 2.91
N PHE A 26 0.83 -10.32 2.72
CA PHE A 26 -0.34 -10.07 1.89
C PHE A 26 -0.14 -10.59 0.45
N ALA A 27 1.00 -10.28 -0.16
CA ALA A 27 1.33 -10.74 -1.51
C ALA A 27 1.37 -12.26 -1.59
N THR A 28 2.06 -12.94 -0.66
CA THR A 28 2.12 -14.40 -0.60
C THR A 28 0.75 -15.04 -0.41
N GLU A 29 -0.07 -14.53 0.51
CA GLU A 29 -1.41 -15.06 0.78
C GLU A 29 -2.36 -14.88 -0.42
N ALA A 30 -2.19 -13.81 -1.19
CA ALA A 30 -2.96 -13.52 -2.40
C ALA A 30 -2.40 -14.21 -3.66
N GLY A 31 -1.23 -14.86 -3.59
CA GLY A 31 -0.56 -15.45 -4.75
C GLY A 31 -0.01 -14.42 -5.74
N LEU A 32 0.36 -13.23 -5.26
CA LEU A 32 0.85 -12.10 -6.04
C LEU A 32 2.32 -11.80 -5.76
N ASP A 33 3.00 -11.16 -6.70
CA ASP A 33 4.24 -10.44 -6.38
C ASP A 33 3.96 -9.08 -5.69
N GLU A 34 4.96 -8.46 -5.10
CA GLU A 34 4.80 -7.21 -4.36
C GLU A 34 4.31 -6.05 -5.24
N GLY A 35 4.77 -5.99 -6.49
CA GLY A 35 4.36 -4.97 -7.44
C GLY A 35 2.91 -5.17 -7.89
N GLU A 36 2.48 -6.41 -8.07
CA GLU A 36 1.11 -6.79 -8.37
C GLU A 36 0.19 -6.47 -7.17
N ALA A 37 0.61 -6.81 -5.95
CA ALA A 37 -0.11 -6.50 -4.72
C ALA A 37 -0.30 -4.99 -4.52
N LEU A 38 0.75 -4.20 -4.71
CA LEU A 38 0.65 -2.73 -4.67
C LEU A 38 -0.27 -2.20 -5.77
N SER A 39 -0.16 -2.74 -6.99
CA SER A 39 -1.02 -2.31 -8.09
C SER A 39 -2.49 -2.63 -7.81
N PHE A 40 -2.81 -3.82 -7.30
CA PHE A 40 -4.16 -4.18 -6.88
C PHE A 40 -4.70 -3.20 -5.83
N LEU A 41 -3.96 -2.96 -4.74
CA LEU A 41 -4.42 -2.09 -3.67
C LEU A 41 -4.71 -0.67 -4.16
N PHE A 42 -3.86 -0.12 -5.02
CA PHE A 42 -4.02 1.24 -5.52
C PHE A 42 -4.98 1.37 -6.72
N GLU A 43 -5.17 0.33 -7.53
CA GLU A 43 -6.21 0.30 -8.58
C GLU A 43 -7.62 0.16 -7.99
N HIS A 44 -7.74 -0.42 -6.79
CA HIS A 44 -9.01 -0.67 -6.10
C HIS A 44 -9.18 0.13 -4.80
N PHE A 45 -8.40 1.20 -4.62
CA PHE A 45 -8.22 1.88 -3.33
C PHE A 45 -9.54 2.29 -2.66
N ASP A 46 -10.44 2.93 -3.38
CA ASP A 46 -11.72 3.40 -2.82
C ASP A 46 -12.65 2.26 -2.39
N SER A 47 -12.53 1.09 -3.04
CA SER A 47 -13.35 -0.09 -2.70
C SER A 47 -12.79 -0.93 -1.56
N VAL A 48 -11.47 -0.92 -1.35
CA VAL A 48 -10.81 -1.71 -0.28
C VAL A 48 -10.54 -0.90 0.98
N THR A 49 -10.75 0.42 0.94
CA THR A 49 -10.59 1.31 2.08
C THR A 49 -11.93 1.86 2.57
N HIS A 50 -11.99 2.24 3.85
CA HIS A 50 -13.11 2.99 4.40
C HIS A 50 -12.72 4.46 4.51
N SER A 51 -13.37 5.34 3.75
CA SER A 51 -12.97 6.74 3.53
C SER A 51 -12.84 7.56 4.80
N GLU A 52 -13.80 7.46 5.72
CA GLU A 52 -13.79 8.21 6.99
C GLU A 52 -12.65 7.74 7.90
N ASN A 53 -12.50 6.42 8.08
CA ASN A 53 -11.44 5.83 8.89
C ASN A 53 -10.05 6.16 8.33
N LEU A 54 -9.90 6.07 7.00
CA LEU A 54 -8.65 6.42 6.33
C LEU A 54 -8.28 7.88 6.59
N THR A 55 -9.24 8.79 6.41
CA THR A 55 -9.03 10.24 6.61
C THR A 55 -8.62 10.55 8.05
N ALA A 56 -9.32 9.98 9.03
CA ALA A 56 -9.00 10.17 10.45
C ALA A 56 -7.60 9.62 10.79
N ARG A 57 -7.27 8.41 10.33
CA ARG A 57 -5.95 7.78 10.58
C ARG A 57 -4.80 8.53 9.92
N LEU A 58 -4.99 9.02 8.69
CA LEU A 58 -3.97 9.82 8.00
C LEU A 58 -3.69 11.14 8.72
N ARG A 59 -4.72 11.80 9.25
CA ARG A 59 -4.55 13.03 10.03
C ARG A 59 -3.70 12.79 11.28
N LEU A 60 -4.04 11.77 12.07
CA LEU A 60 -3.29 11.41 13.27
C LEU A 60 -1.85 11.00 12.94
N PHE A 61 -1.67 10.18 11.91
CA PHE A 61 -0.35 9.77 11.45
C PHE A 61 0.53 10.98 11.07
N ASN A 62 -0.02 11.92 10.29
CA ASN A 62 0.71 13.12 9.88
C ASN A 62 1.06 14.02 11.06
N SER A 63 0.20 14.14 12.08
CA SER A 63 0.53 14.92 13.28
C SER A 63 1.68 14.33 14.11
N GLU A 64 1.92 13.03 14.01
CA GLU A 64 2.98 12.31 14.74
C GLU A 64 4.22 12.03 13.87
N LEU A 65 4.15 12.29 12.56
CA LEU A 65 5.20 11.84 11.64
C LEU A 65 6.56 12.49 11.93
N GLU A 66 6.58 13.80 12.19
CA GLU A 66 7.82 14.54 12.43
C GLU A 66 8.49 14.18 13.76
N SER A 67 7.73 13.72 14.76
CA SER A 67 8.32 13.21 16.00
C SER A 67 8.90 11.80 15.81
N ARG A 68 8.27 10.97 14.97
CA ARG A 68 8.74 9.60 14.65
C ARG A 68 9.97 9.54 13.74
N LYS A 69 10.27 10.61 13.00
CA LYS A 69 11.45 10.70 12.11
C LYS A 69 12.74 11.06 12.85
N ARG A 70 12.66 11.49 14.11
CA ARG A 70 13.80 11.90 14.94
C ARG A 70 14.33 10.70 15.72
#